data_AF-A0A9E6WC73-F1
#
_entry.id   AF-A0A9E6WC73-F1
#
_cell.length_a   1.000
_cell.length_b   1.000
_cell.length_c   1.000
_cell.angle_alpha   90.00
_cell.angle_beta   90.00
_cell.angle_gamma   90.00
#
_symmetry.space_group_name_H-M   'P 1'
#
loop_
_entity.id
_entity.type
_entity.pdbx_description
1 polymer ?
#
loop_
_entity_poly.entity_id
_entity_poly.type
_entity_poly.pdbx_seq_one_letter_code
_entity_poly.pdbx_strand_id
1 'polypeptide(L)'
;VASEAGVDDLFTMMPLLVVLFGGTFVTTIIWCGFLGVRNSSLKNYITAPSFRVLIFNYLFGLLAGLLWFSQFIVYGMGKSKMGPFTFTSWGILMALTIVFATVWGLIRKEWKGTSTKIYFLMILSLVIIIISSFMIGISGSE
;
A
#
# COMPACT_ATOMS: atom_id res chain seq x y z
N VAL A 1 -15.11 15.45 17.24
CA VAL A 1 -16.25 14.54 17.04
C VAL A 1 -15.99 13.11 17.53
N ALA A 2 -15.07 12.32 16.95
CA ALA A 2 -14.81 10.94 17.42
C ALA A 2 -13.94 10.87 18.71
N SER A 3 -12.97 11.78 18.86
CA SER A 3 -12.17 11.92 20.09
C SER A 3 -12.99 12.46 21.29
N GLU A 4 -14.07 13.21 21.02
CA GLU A 4 -14.97 13.73 22.07
C GLU A 4 -15.94 12.67 22.62
N ALA A 5 -16.04 11.51 21.97
CA ALA A 5 -16.94 10.42 22.36
C ALA A 5 -16.29 9.37 23.29
N GLY A 6 -15.05 9.61 23.76
CA GLY A 6 -14.36 8.69 24.69
C GLY A 6 -13.90 7.38 24.05
N VAL A 7 -13.81 7.33 22.72
CA VAL A 7 -13.34 6.16 21.96
C VAL A 7 -11.81 6.19 21.90
N ASP A 8 -11.18 5.06 22.21
CA ASP A 8 -9.72 4.87 22.15
C ASP A 8 -9.17 5.36 20.80
N ASP A 9 -8.07 6.12 20.81
CA ASP A 9 -7.52 6.84 19.64
C ASP A 9 -7.23 5.90 18.44
N LEU A 10 -7.06 4.61 18.74
CA LEU A 10 -6.92 3.53 17.76
C LEU A 10 -8.14 3.37 16.85
N PHE A 11 -9.36 3.53 17.39
CA PHE A 11 -10.61 3.32 16.65
C PHE A 11 -11.07 4.57 15.91
N THR A 12 -10.51 5.75 16.21
CA THR A 12 -10.81 7.01 15.49
C THR A 12 -10.44 6.95 14.00
N MET A 13 -9.47 6.11 13.63
CA MET A 13 -9.06 5.89 12.23
C MET A 13 -9.99 4.92 11.47
N MET A 14 -10.77 4.07 12.15
CA MET A 14 -11.64 3.09 11.48
C MET A 14 -12.78 3.73 10.67
N PRO A 15 -13.51 4.76 11.17
CA PRO A 15 -14.52 5.47 10.37
C PRO A 15 -13.94 6.14 9.13
N LEU A 16 -12.74 6.73 9.26
CA LEU A 16 -12.00 7.35 8.15
C LEU A 16 -11.62 6.32 7.08
N LEU A 17 -11.16 5.14 7.49
CA LEU A 17 -10.82 4.04 6.58
C LEU A 17 -12.07 3.55 5.81
N VAL A 18 -13.22 3.42 6.47
CA VAL A 18 -14.47 3.00 5.81
C VAL A 18 -14.91 4.01 4.74
N VAL A 19 -14.86 5.31 5.04
CA VAL A 19 -15.23 6.36 4.07
C VAL A 19 -14.22 6.44 2.93
N LEU A 20 -12.92 6.40 3.23
CA LEU A 20 -11.85 6.48 2.24
C LEU A 20 -11.87 5.27 1.29
N PHE A 21 -11.96 4.05 1.85
CA PHE A 21 -12.01 2.82 1.06
C PHE A 21 -13.34 2.63 0.34
N GLY A 22 -14.46 3.01 0.97
CA GLY A 22 -15.76 3.00 0.31
C GLY A 22 -15.78 3.94 -0.89
N GLY A 23 -15.26 5.16 -0.74
CA GLY A 23 -15.15 6.14 -1.83
C GLY A 23 -14.25 5.65 -2.97
N THR A 24 -13.04 5.18 -2.64
CA THR A 24 -12.12 4.64 -3.65
C THR A 24 -12.71 3.41 -4.36
N PHE A 25 -13.33 2.48 -3.63
CA PHE A 25 -14.01 1.32 -4.21
C PHE A 25 -15.11 1.70 -5.20
N VAL A 26 -15.99 2.64 -4.84
CA VAL A 26 -17.07 3.10 -5.72
C VAL A 26 -16.51 3.76 -6.98
N THR A 27 -15.52 4.64 -6.84
CA THR A 27 -14.88 5.28 -8.00
C THR A 27 -14.18 4.29 -8.92
N THR A 28 -13.47 3.30 -8.36
CA THR A 28 -12.79 2.26 -9.12
C THR A 28 -13.79 1.34 -9.83
N ILE A 29 -14.91 0.96 -9.20
CA ILE A 29 -15.95 0.15 -9.85
C ILE A 29 -16.59 0.89 -11.02
N ILE A 30 -16.95 2.16 -10.81
CA ILE A 30 -17.57 2.97 -11.87
C ILE A 30 -16.61 3.08 -13.06
N TRP A 31 -15.33 3.36 -12.78
CA TRP A 31 -14.32 3.52 -13.82
C TRP A 31 -14.01 2.21 -14.54
N CYS A 32 -13.80 1.11 -13.81
CA CYS A 32 -13.56 -0.21 -14.38
C CYS A 32 -14.77 -0.73 -15.17
N GLY A 33 -15.99 -0.46 -14.70
CA GLY A 33 -17.22 -0.79 -15.42
C GLY A 33 -17.33 -0.01 -16.72
N PHE A 34 -17.09 1.30 -16.70
CA PHE A 34 -17.08 2.15 -17.88
C PHE A 34 -16.03 1.70 -18.91
N LEU A 35 -14.78 1.45 -18.49
CA LEU A 35 -13.74 0.93 -19.38
C LEU A 35 -14.01 -0.49 -19.86
N GLY A 36 -14.60 -1.34 -19.03
CA GLY A 36 -14.96 -2.71 -19.37
C GLY A 36 -15.99 -2.79 -20.49
N VAL A 37 -16.98 -1.89 -20.47
CA VAL A 37 -17.97 -1.74 -21.55
C VAL A 37 -17.31 -1.17 -22.81
N ARG A 38 -16.47 -0.14 -22.67
CA ARG A 38 -15.83 0.54 -23.82
C ARG A 38 -14.81 -0.33 -24.55
N ASN A 39 -14.01 -1.12 -23.82
CA ASN A 39 -12.96 -1.96 -24.39
C ASN A 39 -13.43 -3.41 -24.69
N SER A 40 -14.72 -3.72 -24.53
CA SER A 40 -15.28 -5.09 -24.68
C SER A 40 -14.55 -6.17 -23.87
N SER A 41 -13.81 -5.78 -22.82
CA SER A 41 -13.00 -6.68 -21.99
C SER A 41 -13.80 -7.37 -20.90
N LEU A 42 -15.08 -7.03 -20.72
CA LEU A 42 -15.99 -7.70 -19.79
C LEU A 42 -16.07 -9.21 -20.03
N LYS A 43 -15.93 -9.65 -21.28
CA LYS A 43 -15.87 -11.09 -21.60
C LYS A 43 -14.65 -11.78 -20.99
N ASN A 44 -13.53 -11.10 -20.74
CA ASN A 44 -12.33 -11.71 -20.14
C ASN A 44 -12.48 -12.01 -18.64
N TYR A 45 -13.43 -11.36 -17.96
CA TYR A 45 -13.73 -11.63 -16.55
C TYR A 45 -14.54 -12.91 -16.34
N ILE A 46 -15.18 -13.41 -17.41
CA ILE A 46 -16.12 -14.54 -17.38
C ILE A 46 -15.63 -15.69 -18.28
N THR A 47 -14.89 -15.37 -19.34
CA THR A 47 -14.42 -16.31 -20.37
C THR A 47 -12.92 -16.54 -20.18
N ALA A 48 -12.57 -17.39 -19.22
CA ALA A 48 -11.21 -17.91 -19.07
C ALA A 48 -11.14 -19.34 -19.63
N PRO A 49 -10.00 -19.77 -20.19
CA PRO A 49 -9.84 -21.13 -20.74
C PRO A 49 -10.00 -22.25 -19.69
N SER A 50 -10.01 -21.94 -18.38
CA SER A 50 -10.29 -22.90 -17.32
C SER A 50 -10.85 -22.21 -16.07
N PHE A 51 -11.95 -22.74 -15.51
CA PHE A 51 -12.59 -22.27 -14.28
C PHE A 51 -11.63 -22.27 -13.07
N ARG A 52 -10.66 -23.19 -13.04
CA ARG A 52 -9.64 -23.30 -11.98
C ARG A 52 -8.69 -22.09 -11.96
N VAL A 53 -8.26 -21.60 -13.12
CA VAL A 53 -7.37 -20.43 -13.23
C VAL A 53 -8.10 -19.15 -12.80
N LEU A 54 -9.40 -19.07 -13.13
CA LEU A 54 -10.25 -17.96 -12.71
C LEU A 54 -10.36 -17.87 -11.17
N ILE A 55 -10.62 -19.00 -10.50
CA ILE A 55 -10.69 -19.06 -9.03
C ILE A 55 -9.35 -18.66 -8.41
N PHE A 56 -8.23 -19.21 -8.89
CA PHE A 56 -6.92 -18.86 -8.34
C PHE A 56 -6.59 -17.38 -8.55
N ASN A 57 -6.93 -16.78 -9.69
CA ASN A 57 -6.73 -15.35 -9.92
C ASN A 57 -7.54 -14.48 -8.95
N TYR A 58 -8.83 -14.77 -8.75
CA TYR A 58 -9.64 -14.05 -7.77
C TYR A 58 -9.15 -14.27 -6.34
N LEU A 59 -8.71 -15.49 -6.01
CA LEU A 59 -8.18 -15.82 -4.69
C LEU A 59 -6.86 -15.09 -4.42
N PHE A 60 -5.91 -15.07 -5.37
CA PHE A 60 -4.66 -14.32 -5.22
C PHE A 60 -4.91 -12.81 -5.15
N GLY A 61 -5.88 -12.29 -5.91
CA GLY A 61 -6.30 -10.89 -5.82
C GLY A 61 -6.88 -10.55 -4.45
N LEU A 62 -7.75 -11.41 -3.91
CA LEU A 62 -8.35 -11.26 -2.59
C LEU A 62 -7.28 -11.35 -1.50
N LEU A 63 -6.35 -12.31 -1.59
CA LEU A 63 -5.23 -12.46 -0.67
C LEU A 63 -4.31 -11.23 -0.70
N ALA A 64 -3.98 -10.71 -1.88
CA ALA A 64 -3.19 -9.48 -2.01
C ALA A 64 -3.91 -8.29 -1.37
N GLY A 65 -5.22 -8.16 -1.58
CA GLY A 65 -6.04 -7.14 -0.94
C GLY A 65 -6.08 -7.26 0.58
N LEU A 66 -6.23 -8.47 1.11
CA LEU A 66 -6.21 -8.73 2.56
C LEU A 66 -4.84 -8.44 3.19
N LEU A 67 -3.76 -8.84 2.51
CA LEU A 67 -2.39 -8.54 2.96
C LEU A 67 -2.12 -7.03 2.96
N TRP A 68 -2.58 -6.33 1.92
CA TRP A 68 -2.46 -4.88 1.85
C TRP A 68 -3.29 -4.20 2.94
N PHE A 69 -4.51 -4.67 3.21
CA PHE A 69 -5.33 -4.14 4.30
C PHE A 69 -4.69 -4.38 5.68
N SER A 70 -4.03 -5.53 5.87
CA SER A 70 -3.32 -5.86 7.10
C SER A 70 -2.22 -4.83 7.44
N GLN A 71 -1.67 -4.13 6.43
CA GLN A 71 -0.75 -3.01 6.61
C GLN A 71 -1.36 -1.89 7.49
N PHE A 72 -2.66 -1.61 7.35
CA PHE A 72 -3.33 -0.56 8.12
C PHE A 72 -3.57 -0.94 9.59
N ILE A 73 -3.76 -2.23 9.87
CA ILE A 73 -3.90 -2.74 11.24
C ILE A 73 -2.57 -2.59 11.98
N VAL A 74 -1.46 -2.99 11.35
CA VAL A 74 -0.11 -2.81 11.90
C VAL A 74 0.24 -1.32 12.04
N TYR A 75 -0.18 -0.48 11.09
CA TYR A 75 -0.05 0.97 11.19
C TYR A 75 -0.82 1.55 12.39
N GLY A 76 -2.07 1.13 12.62
CA GLY A 76 -2.86 1.55 13.78
C GLY A 76 -2.20 1.18 15.10
N MET A 77 -1.72 -0.07 15.22
CA MET A 77 -0.98 -0.53 16.40
C MET A 77 0.34 0.24 16.60
N GLY A 78 1.09 0.48 15.52
CA GLY A 78 2.34 1.24 15.57
C GLY A 78 2.12 2.70 15.98
N LYS A 79 1.05 3.32 15.47
CA LYS A 79 0.63 4.68 15.84
C LYS A 79 0.30 4.80 17.33
N SER A 80 -0.41 3.83 17.90
CA SER A 80 -0.78 3.81 19.33
C SER A 80 0.44 3.83 20.26
N LYS A 81 1.59 3.32 19.81
CA LYS A 81 2.84 3.30 20.58
C LYS A 81 3.75 4.52 20.37
N MET A 82 3.40 5.44 19.46
CA MET A 82 4.25 6.57 19.06
C MET A 82 3.97 7.90 19.81
N GLY A 83 2.97 7.97 20.68
CA GLY A 83 2.69 9.19 21.47
C GLY A 83 2.50 10.45 20.58
N PRO A 84 3.07 11.62 20.93
CA PRO A 84 2.84 12.89 20.21
C PRO A 84 3.37 12.93 18.76
N PHE A 85 4.11 11.91 18.30
CA PHE A 85 4.74 11.85 16.97
C PHE A 85 3.86 11.19 15.90
N THR A 86 2.54 11.24 16.07
CA THR A 86 1.53 10.55 15.26
C THR A 86 1.53 10.99 13.77
N PHE A 87 1.97 12.23 13.49
CA PHE A 87 2.05 12.78 12.14
C PHE A 87 3.12 12.08 11.29
N THR A 88 4.23 11.72 11.93
CA THR A 88 5.41 11.15 11.27
C THR A 88 5.21 9.69 10.86
N SER A 89 4.31 8.96 11.53
CA SER A 89 4.06 7.53 11.31
C SER A 89 3.69 7.20 9.86
N TRP A 90 2.96 8.08 9.18
CA TRP A 90 2.54 7.84 7.79
C TRP A 90 3.72 7.92 6.80
N GLY A 91 4.60 8.90 6.98
CA GLY A 91 5.82 9.03 6.18
C GLY A 91 6.76 7.84 6.35
N ILE A 92 6.92 7.36 7.58
CA ILE A 92 7.72 6.16 7.88
C ILE A 92 7.13 4.92 7.19
N LEU A 93 5.80 4.74 7.25
CA LEU A 93 5.14 3.61 6.57
C LEU A 93 5.42 3.62 5.06
N MET A 94 5.21 4.77 4.41
CA MET A 94 5.45 4.90 2.97
C MET A 94 6.91 4.67 2.61
N ALA A 95 7.85 5.26 3.35
CA ALA A 95 9.28 5.08 3.13
C ALA A 95 9.70 3.61 3.27
N LEU A 96 9.21 2.92 4.31
CA LEU A 96 9.47 1.50 4.54
C LEU A 96 8.92 0.64 3.40
N THR A 97 7.70 0.92 2.91
CA THR A 97 7.15 0.18 1.76
C THR A 97 7.99 0.35 0.48
N ILE A 98 8.51 1.56 0.22
CA ILE A 98 9.36 1.83 -0.96
C ILE A 98 10.70 1.09 -0.84
N VAL A 99 11.32 1.09 0.34
CA VAL A 99 12.57 0.38 0.62
C VAL A 99 12.38 -1.12 0.39
N PHE A 100 11.36 -1.73 1.00
CA PHE A 100 11.07 -3.15 0.82
C PHE A 100 10.75 -3.51 -0.62
N ALA A 101 9.94 -2.72 -1.32
CA ALA A 101 9.60 -2.95 -2.73
C ALA A 101 10.85 -2.90 -3.61
N THR A 102 11.74 -1.92 -3.40
CA THR A 102 12.97 -1.77 -4.16
C THR A 102 13.94 -2.92 -3.87
N VAL A 103 14.17 -3.26 -2.60
CA VAL A 103 15.05 -4.37 -2.20
C VAL A 103 14.54 -5.69 -2.77
N TRP A 104 13.24 -5.97 -2.67
CA TRP A 104 12.64 -7.18 -3.22
C TRP A 104 12.76 -7.23 -4.75
N GLY A 105 12.59 -6.10 -5.44
CA GLY A 105 12.83 -5.96 -6.88
C GLY A 105 14.28 -6.24 -7.28
N LEU A 106 15.26 -5.80 -6.46
CA LEU A 106 16.67 -6.17 -6.65
C LEU A 106 16.90 -7.68 -6.44
N ILE A 107 16.30 -8.29 -5.41
CA ILE A 107 16.44 -9.73 -5.12
C ILE A 107 15.91 -10.59 -6.27
N ARG A 108 14.75 -10.23 -6.84
CA ARG A 108 14.18 -10.92 -8.02
C ARG A 108 14.98 -10.73 -9.30
N LYS A 109 16.06 -9.93 -9.26
CA LYS A 109 16.97 -9.68 -10.40
C LYS A 109 16.24 -9.17 -11.65
N GLU A 110 15.09 -8.52 -11.49
CA GLU A 110 14.27 -8.01 -12.59
C GLU A 110 15.01 -6.95 -13.42
N TRP A 111 16.04 -6.35 -12.83
CA TRP A 111 16.83 -5.27 -13.43
C TRP A 111 18.07 -5.74 -14.20
N LYS A 112 18.24 -7.05 -14.42
CA LYS A 112 19.44 -7.64 -15.06
C LYS A 112 19.77 -7.15 -16.48
N GLY A 113 18.84 -6.49 -17.18
CA GLY A 113 19.04 -5.93 -18.52
C GLY A 113 19.22 -4.42 -18.57
N THR A 114 19.30 -3.75 -17.43
CA THR A 114 19.26 -2.28 -17.35
C THR A 114 20.67 -1.68 -17.31
N SER A 115 20.84 -0.49 -17.91
CA SER A 115 22.11 0.26 -17.86
C SER A 115 22.61 0.44 -16.42
N THR A 116 23.93 0.30 -16.23
CA THR A 116 24.60 0.46 -14.92
C THR A 116 24.30 1.81 -14.25
N LYS A 117 24.00 2.85 -15.03
CA LYS A 117 23.60 4.17 -14.53
C LYS A 117 22.28 4.12 -13.74
N ILE A 118 21.29 3.35 -14.23
CA ILE A 118 19.99 3.21 -13.58
C ILE A 118 20.13 2.37 -12.31
N TYR A 119 20.98 1.34 -12.35
CA TYR A 119 21.28 0.55 -11.16
C TYR A 119 21.92 1.41 -10.04
N PHE A 120 22.85 2.30 -10.42
CA PHE A 120 23.44 3.27 -9.49
C PHE A 120 22.41 4.27 -8.96
N LEU A 121 21.55 4.82 -9.83
CA LEU A 121 20.50 5.75 -9.42
C LEU A 121 19.50 5.10 -8.44
N MET A 122 19.15 3.84 -8.68
CA MET A 122 18.27 3.06 -7.80
C MET A 122 18.90 2.86 -6.42
N ILE A 123 20.16 2.44 -6.36
CA ILE A 123 20.88 2.30 -5.08
C ILE A 123 21.00 3.65 -4.37
N LEU A 124 21.33 4.73 -5.09
CA LEU A 124 21.43 6.07 -4.53
C LEU A 124 20.09 6.51 -3.91
N SER A 125 18.98 6.32 -4.63
CA SER A 125 17.65 6.65 -4.13
C SER A 125 17.28 5.83 -2.88
N LEU A 126 17.67 4.55 -2.84
CA LEU A 126 17.46 3.68 -1.69
C LEU A 126 18.21 4.19 -0.46
N VAL A 127 19.49 4.57 -0.63
CA VAL A 127 20.32 5.15 0.44
C VAL A 127 19.71 6.47 0.94
N ILE A 128 19.28 7.35 0.05
CA ILE A 128 18.65 8.63 0.41
C ILE A 128 17.37 8.40 1.24
N ILE A 129 16.51 7.46 0.84
CA ILE A 129 15.27 7.17 1.57
C ILE A 129 15.56 6.57 2.95
N ILE A 130 16.57 5.68 3.06
CA ILE A 130 16.98 5.13 4.35
C ILE A 130 17.46 6.24 5.27
N ILE A 131 18.37 7.12 4.81
CA ILE A 131 18.88 8.25 5.60
C ILE A 131 17.73 9.17 6.02
N SER A 132 16.84 9.52 5.08
CA SER A 132 15.68 10.36 5.36
C SER A 132 14.76 9.74 6.42
N SER A 133 14.55 8.42 6.36
CA SER A 133 13.73 7.69 7.34
C SER A 133 14.34 7.72 8.74
N PHE A 134 15.66 7.56 8.85
CA PHE A 134 16.38 7.67 10.13
C PHE A 134 16.34 9.10 10.67
N MET A 135 16.55 10.12 9.82
CA MET A 135 16.45 11.52 10.21
C MET A 135 15.07 11.86 10.77
N ILE A 136 14.01 11.38 10.10
CA ILE A 136 12.64 11.54 10.55
C ILE A 136 12.44 10.91 11.94
N GLY A 137 13.00 9.72 12.17
CA GLY A 137 12.97 9.05 13.47
C GLY A 137 13.68 9.83 14.58
N ILE A 138 14.82 10.45 14.28
CA ILE A 138 15.57 11.30 15.23
C ILE A 138 14.84 12.63 15.49
N SER A 139 14.27 13.25 14.45
CA SER A 139 13.51 14.51 14.59
C SER A 139 12.24 14.35 15.43
N GLY A 140 11.68 13.13 15.47
CA GLY A 140 10.57 12.78 16.35
C GLY A 140 11.01 12.32 17.75
N SER A 141 12.24 12.57 18.17
CA SER A 141 12.72 12.28 19.53
C SER A 141 12.99 13.54 20.38
N GLU A 142 12.66 14.71 19.85
CA GLU A 142 12.61 16.00 20.55
C GLU A 142 11.17 16.49 20.70
#